data_AF-A0A1E8CT48-F1
#
_entry.id   AF-A0A1E8CT48-F1
#
_cell.length_a   1.000
_cell.length_b   1.000
_cell.length_c   1.000
_cell.angle_alpha   90.00
_cell.angle_beta   90.00
_cell.angle_gamma   90.00
#
_symmetry.space_group_name_H-M   'P 1'
#
loop_
_entity.id
_entity.type
_entity.pdbx_description
1 polymer ?
#
loop_
_entity_poly.entity_id
_entity_poly.type
_entity_poly.pdbx_seq_one_letter_code
_entity_poly.pdbx_strand_id
1 'polypeptide(L)'
;MSTVARLEVESLTLAAGGQATLPLEVRNTGDFVEDYLVEIIGVPAQWSSVAEPEFTLYPGTSTTTLLTLNPPRSSAVPAGEVRFGVKVTPNDHPDEAVVPEGVVEVLPFLDTTAELVPRTSRGRFSGKHEIAVDNRGNVPVTVFVAVTDQGELLKLDESTKDALTVPPGQAQFAQVKVAPVERLWRGPSKTIPFTATVSPQDGAPVTLDGSHLQEPIIPPWLGKALLALLALLAALAAIWFGLLKPTVQAAAREAAVQVAQAPALKAQAQAAKAQTQAAKASEAAQTAQAAQTAAAATAKKADTTKAAIAKLVSGPLPPVVVTAPFSSRLTVSAAAGQTRSATFTVPKNRTINVTDFVLENPQGDEGLLTVSIDKSIILEQALESFRTTDYHFISPFVANQNTKVILTIACRLVGAPPGLKPVPTTCRNAMTFGGPQSTKTPKAATKKP
;
A
#
# COMPACT_ATOMS: atom_id res chain seq x y z
N MET A 1 27.86 54.08 27.04
CA MET A 1 28.60 53.39 25.95
C MET A 1 30.08 53.64 26.16
N SER A 2 30.68 52.78 26.97
CA SER A 2 32.11 52.72 27.25
C SER A 2 32.91 51.95 26.19
N THR A 3 32.23 51.40 25.17
CA THR A 3 32.83 50.56 24.13
C THR A 3 32.36 50.99 22.75
N VAL A 4 33.29 50.98 21.78
CA VAL A 4 33.00 51.10 20.35
C VAL A 4 33.59 49.89 19.64
N ALA A 5 32.80 49.21 18.82
CA ALA A 5 33.26 48.11 17.99
C ALA A 5 32.85 48.34 16.53
N ARG A 6 33.71 47.95 15.58
CA ARG A 6 33.47 48.14 14.14
C ARG A 6 34.04 46.98 13.32
N LEU A 7 33.24 46.50 12.37
CA LEU A 7 33.72 45.60 11.32
C LEU A 7 34.40 46.41 10.22
N GLU A 8 35.60 46.01 9.80
CA GLU A 8 36.28 46.65 8.66
C GLU A 8 35.54 46.37 7.34
N VAL A 9 34.93 45.19 7.24
CA VAL A 9 34.12 44.76 6.09
C VAL A 9 32.76 44.29 6.60
N GLU A 10 31.71 45.01 6.22
CA GLU A 10 30.33 44.74 6.63
C GLU A 10 29.60 43.78 5.67
N SER A 11 30.13 43.56 4.46
CA SER A 11 29.55 42.66 3.46
C SER A 11 30.63 41.86 2.73
N LEU A 12 30.46 40.55 2.65
CA LEU A 12 31.37 39.69 1.88
C LEU A 12 30.63 38.53 1.20
N THR A 13 31.21 38.04 0.11
CA THR A 13 30.70 36.89 -0.64
C THR A 13 31.63 35.70 -0.46
N LEU A 14 31.08 34.53 -0.12
CA LEU A 14 31.81 33.31 0.20
C LEU A 14 31.24 32.10 -0.54
N ALA A 15 32.11 31.27 -1.12
CA ALA A 15 31.72 29.96 -1.61
C ALA A 15 31.49 28.99 -0.43
N ALA A 16 30.53 28.07 -0.57
CA ALA A 16 30.38 26.96 0.37
C ALA A 16 31.64 26.07 0.36
N GLY A 17 32.24 25.86 1.52
CA GLY A 17 33.55 25.22 1.71
C GLY A 17 34.75 26.17 1.58
N GLY A 18 34.50 27.46 1.32
CA GLY A 18 35.51 28.51 1.34
C GLY A 18 35.72 29.08 2.74
N GLN A 19 36.71 29.95 2.86
CA GLN A 19 37.05 30.62 4.11
C GLN A 19 37.30 32.11 3.86
N ALA A 20 36.84 32.97 4.77
CA ALA A 20 37.19 34.39 4.81
C ALA A 20 37.51 34.83 6.24
N THR A 21 38.34 35.86 6.34
CA THR A 21 38.68 36.49 7.61
C THR A 21 38.22 37.93 7.61
N LEU A 22 37.59 38.33 8.71
CA LEU A 22 37.00 39.64 8.95
C LEU A 22 37.68 40.29 10.16
N PRO A 23 38.35 41.43 9.98
CA PRO A 23 38.87 42.20 11.10
C PRO A 23 37.75 42.90 11.87
N LEU A 24 37.76 42.75 13.19
CA LEU A 24 36.91 43.48 14.13
C LEU A 24 37.78 44.40 14.98
N GLU A 25 37.61 45.72 14.82
CA GLU A 25 38.25 46.71 15.68
C GLU A 25 37.37 46.94 16.92
N VAL A 26 37.97 46.83 18.11
CA VAL A 26 37.31 47.11 19.39
C VAL A 26 38.12 48.16 20.14
N ARG A 27 37.43 49.19 20.65
CA ARG A 27 38.02 50.30 21.38
C ARG A 27 37.32 50.52 22.72
N ASN A 28 38.13 50.62 23.78
CA ASN A 28 37.67 51.05 25.10
C ASN A 28 37.63 52.58 25.15
N THR A 29 36.43 53.15 25.27
CA THR A 29 36.19 54.60 25.45
C THR A 29 35.81 54.97 26.88
N GLY A 30 35.88 54.03 27.82
CA GLY A 30 35.72 54.26 29.25
C GLY A 30 37.00 54.74 29.94
N ASP A 31 36.88 55.02 31.24
CA ASP A 31 37.96 55.55 32.08
C ASP A 31 38.75 54.47 32.83
N PHE A 32 38.29 53.21 32.77
CA PHE A 32 38.88 52.07 33.47
C PHE A 32 39.35 50.97 32.50
N VAL A 33 40.27 50.13 32.97
CA VAL A 33 40.66 48.91 32.28
C VAL A 33 39.47 47.96 32.29
N GLU A 34 39.19 47.30 31.17
CA GLU A 34 38.02 46.44 30.98
C GLU A 34 38.42 45.19 30.20
N ASP A 35 37.84 44.06 30.59
CA ASP A 35 37.97 42.78 29.89
C ASP A 35 36.78 42.61 28.94
N TYR A 36 37.05 42.13 27.72
CA TYR A 36 36.04 41.99 26.68
C TYR A 36 35.90 40.54 26.24
N LEU A 37 34.65 40.09 26.07
CA LEU A 37 34.30 38.82 25.44
C LEU A 37 33.65 39.09 24.07
N VAL A 38 34.17 38.45 23.03
CA VAL A 38 33.69 38.55 21.65
C VAL A 38 33.04 37.24 21.20
N GLU A 39 31.78 37.33 20.79
CA GLU A 39 30.99 36.19 20.30
C GLU A 39 30.31 36.52 18.97
N ILE A 40 30.33 35.59 18.02
CA ILE A 40 29.57 35.71 16.77
C ILE A 40 28.15 35.21 17.03
N ILE A 41 27.15 35.99 16.62
CA ILE A 41 25.72 35.71 16.79
C ILE A 41 25.05 35.56 15.43
N GLY A 42 24.12 34.62 15.35
CA GLY A 42 23.35 34.31 14.14
C GLY A 42 23.75 32.97 13.54
N VAL A 43 23.24 32.68 12.34
CA VAL A 43 23.52 31.42 11.64
C VAL A 43 25.03 31.18 11.44
N PRO A 44 25.86 32.20 11.13
CA PRO A 44 27.30 32.02 10.96
C PRO A 44 28.05 31.54 12.20
N ALA A 45 27.51 31.70 13.40
CA ALA A 45 28.12 31.22 14.65
C ALA A 45 28.46 29.71 14.62
N GLN A 46 27.68 28.91 13.87
CA GLN A 46 27.87 27.46 13.78
C GLN A 46 29.10 27.04 12.96
N TRP A 47 29.63 27.95 12.15
CA TRP A 47 30.72 27.68 11.21
C TRP A 47 31.76 28.80 11.18
N SER A 48 31.85 29.54 12.29
CA SER A 48 32.82 30.62 12.47
C SER A 48 33.60 30.46 13.78
N SER A 49 34.69 31.21 13.88
CA SER A 49 35.55 31.23 15.06
C SER A 49 36.16 32.62 15.23
N VAL A 50 36.49 32.96 16.47
CA VAL A 50 37.21 34.19 16.83
C VAL A 50 38.62 33.80 17.24
N ALA A 51 39.64 34.44 16.65
CA ALA A 51 41.03 34.11 16.94
C ALA A 51 41.41 34.39 18.41
N GLU A 52 41.02 35.57 18.90
CA GLU A 52 41.17 35.98 20.30
C GLU A 52 39.79 36.42 20.81
N PRO A 53 39.01 35.50 21.46
CA PRO A 53 37.67 35.80 21.93
C PRO A 53 37.65 36.62 23.23
N GLU A 54 38.73 36.60 24.00
CA GLU A 54 38.86 37.34 25.26
C GLU A 54 40.14 38.17 25.24
N PHE A 55 40.05 39.45 25.58
CA PHE A 55 41.21 40.35 25.69
C PHE A 55 40.91 41.53 26.62
N THR A 56 41.98 42.12 27.16
CA THR A 56 41.92 43.28 28.05
C THR A 56 42.31 44.56 27.31
N LEU A 57 41.55 45.64 27.49
CA LEU A 57 41.85 46.96 26.92
C LEU A 57 41.98 48.03 28.00
N TYR A 58 43.05 48.82 27.89
CA TYR A 58 43.23 50.03 28.69
C TYR A 58 42.35 51.18 28.18
N PRO A 59 42.02 52.17 29.03
CA PRO A 59 41.31 53.38 28.61
C PRO A 59 41.91 54.02 27.36
N GLY A 60 41.06 54.27 26.36
CA GLY A 60 41.43 54.93 25.10
C GLY A 60 42.15 54.07 24.07
N THR A 61 42.51 52.82 24.39
CA THR A 61 43.21 51.88 23.50
C THR A 61 42.25 51.07 22.61
N SER A 62 42.74 50.59 21.48
CA SER A 62 42.03 49.67 20.58
C SER A 62 42.86 48.43 20.28
N THR A 63 42.16 47.35 19.94
CA THR A 63 42.74 46.12 19.39
C THR A 63 41.91 45.65 18.21
N THR A 64 42.52 44.83 17.35
CA THR A 64 41.85 44.19 16.22
C THR A 64 41.91 42.68 16.40
N THR A 65 40.75 42.03 16.57
CA THR A 65 40.64 40.57 16.57
C THR A 65 40.13 40.07 15.22
N LEU A 66 40.56 38.88 14.82
CA LEU A 66 40.19 38.29 13.54
C LEU A 66 39.04 37.30 13.72
N LEU A 67 37.95 37.52 12.98
CA LEU A 67 36.83 36.60 12.88
C LEU A 67 37.02 35.74 11.63
N THR A 68 36.99 34.43 11.76
CA THR A 68 37.10 33.49 10.62
C THR A 68 35.75 32.86 10.34
N LEU A 69 35.28 33.05 9.11
CA LEU A 69 34.06 32.46 8.56
C LEU A 69 34.43 31.28 7.65
N ASN A 70 33.92 30.08 7.91
CA ASN A 70 34.19 28.88 7.12
C ASN A 70 32.92 28.05 6.91
N PRO A 71 31.95 28.51 6.08
CA PRO A 71 30.73 27.77 5.82
C PRO A 71 31.07 26.40 5.21
N PRO A 72 30.63 25.28 5.81
CA PRO A 72 30.93 23.96 5.26
C PRO A 72 30.31 23.78 3.87
N ARG A 73 30.96 23.00 3.01
CA ARG A 73 30.40 22.59 1.71
C ARG A 73 29.30 21.55 1.93
N SER A 74 28.13 22.02 2.35
CA SER A 74 26.99 21.19 2.72
C SER A 74 25.68 21.86 2.34
N SER A 75 24.69 21.06 1.94
CA SER A 75 23.32 21.50 1.70
C SER A 75 22.63 22.09 2.94
N ALA A 76 23.18 21.86 4.13
CA ALA A 76 22.69 22.43 5.38
C ALA A 76 22.90 23.96 5.48
N VAL A 77 23.84 24.51 4.71
CA VAL A 77 24.09 25.97 4.64
C VAL A 77 23.43 26.50 3.36
N PRO A 78 22.22 27.10 3.45
CA PRO A 78 21.52 27.58 2.27
C PRO A 78 22.30 28.70 1.57
N ALA A 79 22.19 28.77 0.25
CA ALA A 79 22.73 29.90 -0.50
C ALA A 79 21.91 31.17 -0.25
N GLY A 80 22.57 32.33 -0.37
CA GLY A 80 21.97 33.65 -0.22
C GLY A 80 22.59 34.46 0.92
N GLU A 81 21.97 35.61 1.19
CA GLU A 81 22.42 36.53 2.24
C GLU A 81 22.08 36.02 3.64
N VAL A 82 23.10 35.94 4.49
CA VAL A 82 22.98 35.59 5.89
C VAL A 82 23.50 36.76 6.72
N ARG A 83 22.65 37.30 7.58
CA ARG A 83 23.03 38.36 8.53
C ARG A 83 23.62 37.76 9.80
N PHE A 84 24.65 38.41 10.33
CA PHE A 84 25.25 38.05 11.61
C PHE A 84 25.57 39.31 12.40
N GLY A 85 25.65 39.14 13.72
CA GLY A 85 26.14 40.16 14.64
C GLY A 85 27.40 39.67 15.32
N VAL A 86 28.22 40.60 15.79
CA VAL A 86 29.40 40.27 16.60
C VAL A 86 29.21 40.95 17.94
N LYS A 87 28.83 40.19 18.97
CA LYS A 87 28.59 40.74 20.29
C LYS A 87 29.90 40.91 21.02
N VAL A 88 30.20 42.15 21.38
CA VAL A 88 31.34 42.53 22.21
C VAL A 88 30.79 42.91 23.58
N THR A 89 31.06 42.08 24.58
CA THR A 89 30.53 42.21 25.94
C THR A 89 31.64 42.66 26.89
N PRO A 90 31.56 43.86 27.49
CA PRO A 90 32.39 44.23 28.63
C PRO A 90 32.09 43.29 29.81
N ASN A 91 33.11 42.83 30.53
CA ASN A 91 32.94 41.89 31.64
C ASN A 91 32.33 42.57 32.88
N ASP A 92 32.78 43.79 33.22
CA ASP A 92 32.30 44.50 34.40
C ASP A 92 30.91 45.13 34.18
N HIS A 93 30.59 45.48 32.92
CA HIS A 93 29.30 46.07 32.52
C HIS A 93 28.65 45.32 31.33
N PRO A 94 28.14 44.09 31.53
CA PRO A 94 27.58 43.29 30.45
C PRO A 94 26.36 43.90 29.74
N ASP A 95 25.66 44.83 30.40
CA ASP A 95 24.53 45.58 29.86
C ASP A 95 24.94 46.66 28.84
N GLU A 96 26.22 47.02 28.76
CA GLU A 96 26.77 47.94 27.77
C GLU A 96 27.29 47.26 26.48
N ALA A 97 26.95 45.98 26.26
CA ALA A 97 27.40 45.24 25.08
C ALA A 97 27.02 45.92 23.76
N VAL A 98 27.96 45.92 22.81
CA VAL A 98 27.77 46.46 21.45
C VAL A 98 27.77 45.33 20.43
N VAL A 99 26.97 45.48 19.37
CA VAL A 99 26.81 44.44 18.34
C VAL A 99 26.95 45.06 16.95
N PRO A 100 28.17 45.13 16.38
CA PRO A 100 28.33 45.40 14.96
C PRO A 100 27.68 44.29 14.13
N GLU A 101 26.98 44.69 13.07
CA GLU A 101 26.28 43.78 12.17
C GLU A 101 27.04 43.62 10.85
N GLY A 102 26.99 42.42 10.27
CA GLY A 102 27.55 42.11 8.97
C GLY A 102 26.65 41.19 8.15
N VAL A 103 26.91 41.13 6.85
CA VAL A 103 26.21 40.28 5.89
C VAL A 103 27.23 39.40 5.17
N VAL A 104 26.95 38.10 5.13
CA VAL A 104 27.71 37.14 4.32
C VAL A 104 26.79 36.54 3.27
N GLU A 105 27.12 36.74 2.01
CA GLU A 105 26.46 36.08 0.88
C GLU A 105 27.11 34.72 0.63
N VAL A 106 26.38 33.65 0.90
CA VAL A 106 26.83 32.28 0.60
C VAL A 106 26.46 31.95 -0.83
N LEU A 107 27.47 31.69 -1.67
CA LEU A 107 27.25 31.35 -3.08
C LEU A 107 26.57 29.98 -3.25
N PRO A 108 25.75 29.82 -4.29
CA PRO A 108 25.18 28.54 -4.65
C PRO A 108 26.28 27.56 -5.07
N PHE A 109 26.15 26.31 -4.63
CA PHE A 109 26.90 25.20 -5.19
C PHE A 109 25.94 24.08 -5.60
N LEU A 110 26.23 23.51 -6.77
CA LEU A 110 25.43 22.49 -7.42
C LEU A 110 26.16 21.16 -7.31
N ASP A 111 25.48 20.15 -6.77
CA ASP A 111 25.98 18.79 -6.68
C ASP A 111 24.79 17.83 -6.78
N THR A 112 24.46 17.44 -8.01
CA THR A 112 23.31 16.60 -8.32
C THR A 112 23.80 15.21 -8.69
N THR A 113 23.32 14.20 -7.98
CA THR A 113 23.59 12.80 -8.30
C THR A 113 22.30 12.07 -8.59
N ALA A 114 22.36 11.01 -9.39
CA ALA A 114 21.18 10.20 -9.68
C ALA A 114 21.50 8.71 -9.79
N GLU A 115 20.52 7.86 -9.51
CA GLU A 115 20.61 6.41 -9.63
C GLU A 115 19.33 5.83 -10.23
N LEU A 116 19.46 4.78 -11.05
CA LEU A 116 18.34 4.07 -11.68
C LEU A 116 18.04 2.75 -10.95
N VAL A 117 16.82 2.60 -10.45
CA VAL A 117 16.39 1.45 -9.64
C VAL A 117 15.05 0.88 -10.14
N PRO A 118 14.95 -0.42 -10.47
CA PRO A 118 16.06 -1.32 -10.76
C PRO A 118 16.77 -0.92 -12.08
N ARG A 119 18.06 -1.24 -12.21
CA ARG A 119 18.78 -1.08 -13.49
C ARG A 119 18.25 -1.98 -14.61
N THR A 120 17.77 -3.17 -14.27
CA THR A 120 17.17 -4.11 -15.22
C THR A 120 15.74 -4.43 -14.82
N SER A 121 14.78 -4.07 -15.66
CA SER A 121 13.38 -4.48 -15.49
C SER A 121 13.07 -5.71 -16.34
N ARG A 122 12.01 -6.45 -15.97
CA ARG A 122 11.55 -7.63 -16.71
C ARG A 122 10.05 -7.54 -16.94
N GLY A 123 9.58 -7.94 -18.11
CA GLY A 123 8.15 -7.99 -18.37
C GLY A 123 7.82 -8.30 -19.83
N ARG A 124 6.54 -8.61 -20.08
CA ARG A 124 6.03 -8.90 -21.43
C ARG A 124 5.63 -7.62 -22.20
N PHE A 125 5.19 -6.59 -21.47
CA PHE A 125 4.56 -5.40 -22.04
C PHE A 125 5.21 -4.08 -21.61
N SER A 126 5.80 -4.02 -20.42
CA SER A 126 6.46 -2.81 -19.91
C SER A 126 7.41 -3.16 -18.77
N GLY A 127 8.42 -2.32 -18.57
CA GLY A 127 9.31 -2.30 -17.42
C GLY A 127 9.12 -1.01 -16.62
N LYS A 128 9.06 -1.13 -15.30
CA LYS A 128 9.06 0.03 -14.39
C LYS A 128 10.46 0.24 -13.85
N HIS A 129 10.87 1.49 -13.84
CA HIS A 129 12.10 2.00 -13.25
C HIS A 129 11.76 3.26 -12.46
N GLU A 130 12.61 3.56 -11.48
CA GLU A 130 12.60 4.80 -10.72
C GLU A 130 13.99 5.39 -10.80
N ILE A 131 14.06 6.69 -11.05
CA ILE A 131 15.30 7.45 -10.97
C ILE A 131 15.27 8.20 -9.65
N ALA A 132 16.15 7.81 -8.73
CA ALA A 132 16.42 8.54 -7.51
C ALA A 132 17.34 9.71 -7.86
N VAL A 133 16.90 10.94 -7.61
CA VAL A 133 17.68 12.16 -7.84
C VAL A 133 17.98 12.78 -6.49
N ASP A 134 19.25 12.83 -6.14
CA ASP A 134 19.76 13.41 -4.91
C ASP A 134 20.34 14.81 -5.20
N ASN A 135 19.84 15.81 -4.49
CA ASN A 135 20.42 17.15 -4.50
C ASN A 135 21.31 17.33 -3.26
N ARG A 136 22.63 17.25 -3.45
CA ARG A 136 23.64 17.52 -2.41
C ARG A 136 24.08 18.98 -2.39
N GLY A 137 23.58 19.80 -3.33
CA GLY A 137 23.76 21.24 -3.38
C GLY A 137 23.00 21.98 -2.30
N ASN A 138 23.27 23.29 -2.17
CA ASN A 138 22.57 24.18 -1.24
C ASN A 138 21.46 25.04 -1.88
N VAL A 139 21.11 24.78 -3.14
CA VAL A 139 19.99 25.42 -3.84
C VAL A 139 19.04 24.38 -4.44
N PRO A 140 17.73 24.66 -4.54
CA PRO A 140 16.80 23.78 -5.22
C PRO A 140 17.23 23.57 -6.68
N VAL A 141 17.18 22.32 -7.14
CA VAL A 141 17.54 21.94 -8.51
C VAL A 141 16.29 21.39 -9.21
N THR A 142 16.00 21.91 -10.40
CA THR A 142 15.00 21.31 -11.29
C THR A 142 15.71 20.45 -12.31
N VAL A 143 15.37 19.16 -12.37
CA VAL A 143 15.92 18.21 -13.34
C VAL A 143 14.90 17.81 -14.39
N PHE A 144 15.39 17.55 -15.58
CA PHE A 144 14.63 16.97 -16.68
C PHE A 144 15.09 15.55 -16.96
N VAL A 145 14.14 14.63 -17.12
CA VAL A 145 14.44 13.23 -17.39
C VAL A 145 14.11 12.90 -18.84
N ALA A 146 15.09 12.41 -19.57
CA ALA A 146 14.91 11.88 -20.92
C ALA A 146 15.41 10.43 -20.98
N VAL A 147 14.75 9.60 -21.76
CA VAL A 147 15.24 8.23 -22.04
C VAL A 147 15.44 8.09 -23.53
N THR A 148 16.61 7.58 -23.90
CA THR A 148 16.98 7.27 -25.27
C THR A 148 17.42 5.83 -25.38
N ASP A 149 17.12 5.20 -26.52
CA ASP A 149 17.63 3.88 -26.87
C ASP A 149 18.12 3.91 -28.33
N GLN A 150 19.20 3.20 -28.63
CA GLN A 150 19.85 3.30 -29.95
C GLN A 150 19.03 2.68 -31.09
N GLY A 151 18.05 1.83 -30.79
CA GLY A 151 17.29 1.08 -31.78
C GLY A 151 15.84 1.52 -31.93
N GLU A 152 15.44 2.58 -31.24
CA GLU A 152 14.04 3.02 -31.07
C GLU A 152 13.10 1.85 -30.72
N LEU A 153 13.60 0.92 -29.90
CA LEU A 153 12.90 -0.30 -29.52
C LEU A 153 12.01 -0.11 -28.29
N LEU A 154 12.17 0.99 -27.57
CA LEU A 154 11.36 1.37 -26.41
C LEU A 154 10.63 2.68 -26.66
N LYS A 155 9.42 2.76 -26.10
CA LYS A 155 8.69 4.00 -25.94
C LYS A 155 8.54 4.34 -24.47
N LEU A 156 8.63 5.63 -24.16
CA LEU A 156 8.26 6.16 -22.86
C LEU A 156 6.74 6.16 -22.71
N ASP A 157 6.28 5.82 -21.52
CA ASP A 157 4.89 6.00 -21.11
C ASP A 157 4.62 7.48 -20.78
N GLU A 158 3.46 8.00 -21.20
CA GLU A 158 3.02 9.39 -21.00
C GLU A 158 2.90 9.79 -19.51
N SER A 159 2.93 8.83 -18.59
CA SER A 159 2.94 9.08 -17.15
C SER A 159 4.28 9.60 -16.60
N THR A 160 5.33 9.64 -17.41
CA THR A 160 6.66 10.18 -17.03
C THR A 160 6.56 11.69 -16.90
N LYS A 161 6.85 12.25 -15.71
CA LYS A 161 6.92 13.70 -15.53
C LYS A 161 8.25 14.22 -16.06
N ASP A 162 8.18 15.20 -16.95
CA ASP A 162 9.36 15.75 -17.63
C ASP A 162 10.25 16.58 -16.70
N ALA A 163 9.69 17.21 -15.67
CA ALA A 163 10.41 18.07 -14.73
C ALA A 163 10.16 17.67 -13.28
N LEU A 164 11.24 17.61 -12.49
CA LEU A 164 11.22 17.30 -11.07
C LEU A 164 12.09 18.30 -10.32
N THR A 165 11.50 19.04 -9.37
CA THR A 165 12.25 19.96 -8.50
C THR A 165 12.63 19.25 -7.20
N VAL A 166 13.91 19.23 -6.91
CA VAL A 166 14.52 18.56 -5.74
C VAL A 166 15.08 19.63 -4.79
N PRO A 167 14.54 19.77 -3.58
CA PRO A 167 15.06 20.71 -2.59
C PRO A 167 16.51 20.39 -2.16
N PRO A 168 17.26 21.35 -1.62
CA PRO A 168 18.60 21.12 -1.09
C PRO A 168 18.63 20.00 -0.05
N GLY A 169 19.61 19.10 -0.15
CA GLY A 169 19.82 18.01 0.80
C GLY A 169 18.75 16.92 0.78
N GLN A 170 17.89 16.88 -0.25
CA GLN A 170 16.81 15.92 -0.37
C GLN A 170 16.96 15.02 -1.61
N ALA A 171 16.26 13.88 -1.56
CA ALA A 171 16.11 12.96 -2.66
C ALA A 171 14.67 12.95 -3.14
N GLN A 172 14.45 12.93 -4.45
CA GLN A 172 13.14 12.76 -5.07
C GLN A 172 13.20 11.67 -6.15
N PHE A 173 12.07 11.00 -6.38
CA PHE A 173 11.99 9.88 -7.32
C PHE A 173 11.17 10.26 -8.56
N ALA A 174 11.75 10.08 -9.74
CA ALA A 174 11.05 10.15 -11.02
C ALA A 174 10.69 8.74 -11.49
N GLN A 175 9.41 8.46 -11.69
CA GLN A 175 8.97 7.19 -12.28
C GLN A 175 9.26 7.20 -13.78
N VAL A 176 9.92 6.14 -14.26
CA VAL A 176 10.26 5.93 -15.66
C VAL A 176 9.73 4.57 -16.08
N LYS A 177 8.75 4.57 -16.98
CA LYS A 177 8.16 3.34 -17.51
C LYS A 177 8.49 3.21 -18.98
N VAL A 178 9.21 2.14 -19.30
CA VAL A 178 9.63 1.80 -20.66
C VAL A 178 8.76 0.66 -21.19
N ALA A 179 8.30 0.76 -22.43
CA ALA A 179 7.52 -0.27 -23.09
C ALA A 179 8.15 -0.65 -24.44
N PRO A 180 8.34 -1.94 -24.75
CA PRO A 180 8.76 -2.35 -26.08
C PRO A 180 7.78 -1.88 -27.16
N VAL A 181 8.33 -1.37 -28.27
CA VAL A 181 7.54 -0.98 -29.45
C VAL A 181 6.94 -2.23 -30.11
N GLU A 182 7.75 -3.26 -30.31
CA GLU A 182 7.31 -4.55 -30.86
C GLU A 182 7.05 -5.59 -29.76
N ARG A 183 6.05 -6.45 -29.98
CA ARG A 183 5.68 -7.52 -29.04
C ARG A 183 6.43 -8.81 -29.37
N LEU A 184 7.13 -9.36 -28.38
CA LEU A 184 7.73 -10.68 -28.48
C LEU A 184 6.69 -11.79 -28.25
N TRP A 185 6.18 -12.40 -29.33
CA TRP A 185 5.15 -13.43 -29.24
C TRP A 185 5.68 -14.80 -28.77
N ARG A 186 6.82 -15.22 -29.30
CA ARG A 186 7.51 -16.49 -29.02
C ARG A 186 9.02 -16.29 -29.15
N GLY A 187 9.80 -17.16 -28.51
CA GLY A 187 11.27 -17.14 -28.57
C GLY A 187 11.92 -16.91 -27.21
N PRO A 188 13.27 -16.81 -27.17
CA PRO A 188 14.01 -16.46 -25.96
C PRO A 188 13.77 -14.99 -25.58
N SER A 189 13.90 -14.66 -24.30
CA SER A 189 13.78 -13.27 -23.83
C SER A 189 14.82 -12.37 -24.49
N LYS A 190 14.42 -11.14 -24.86
CA LYS A 190 15.28 -10.15 -25.53
C LYS A 190 15.60 -9.01 -24.57
N THR A 191 16.89 -8.72 -24.35
CA THR A 191 17.32 -7.55 -23.55
C THR A 191 17.43 -6.33 -24.45
N ILE A 192 16.76 -5.25 -24.07
CA ILE A 192 16.76 -3.97 -24.77
C ILE A 192 17.45 -2.93 -23.86
N PRO A 193 18.70 -2.54 -24.13
CA PRO A 193 19.39 -1.51 -23.36
C PRO A 193 18.82 -0.11 -23.67
N PHE A 194 18.85 0.77 -22.68
CA PHE A 194 18.49 2.18 -22.82
C PHE A 194 19.37 3.04 -21.92
N THR A 195 19.46 4.32 -22.23
CA THR A 195 20.15 5.31 -21.41
C THR A 195 19.13 6.34 -20.95
N ALA A 196 19.04 6.54 -19.63
CA ALA A 196 18.28 7.61 -19.02
C ALA A 196 19.22 8.77 -18.71
N THR A 197 18.92 9.96 -19.21
CA THR A 197 19.67 11.18 -18.95
C THR A 197 18.89 12.08 -18.02
N VAL A 198 19.47 12.39 -16.87
CA VAL A 198 18.95 13.38 -15.91
C VAL A 198 19.72 14.67 -16.15
N SER A 199 19.05 15.68 -16.69
CA SER A 199 19.63 16.98 -17.02
C SER A 199 19.15 18.02 -16.01
N PRO A 200 19.99 18.45 -15.05
CA PRO A 200 19.70 19.62 -14.23
C PRO A 200 19.54 20.87 -15.10
N GLN A 201 18.66 21.79 -14.71
CA GLN A 201 18.53 23.11 -15.34
C GLN A 201 19.87 23.85 -15.33
N ASP A 202 20.55 23.81 -14.19
CA ASP A 202 21.88 24.36 -13.99
C ASP A 202 22.78 23.21 -13.50
N GLY A 203 23.77 22.80 -14.30
CA GLY A 203 24.71 21.74 -13.94
C GLY A 203 25.02 20.77 -15.08
N ALA A 204 25.84 19.75 -14.76
CA ALA A 204 26.18 18.69 -15.70
C ALA A 204 25.10 17.59 -15.71
N PRO A 205 24.74 17.05 -16.90
CA PRO A 205 23.80 15.93 -16.98
C PRO A 205 24.41 14.64 -16.42
N VAL A 206 23.57 13.82 -15.80
CA VAL A 206 23.92 12.49 -15.28
C VAL A 206 23.31 11.43 -16.18
N THR A 207 24.14 10.58 -16.77
CA THR A 207 23.69 9.47 -17.63
C THR A 207 23.63 8.16 -16.86
N LEU A 208 22.52 7.45 -16.98
CA LEU A 208 22.22 6.22 -16.27
C LEU A 208 21.88 5.12 -17.27
N ASP A 209 22.65 4.04 -17.24
CA ASP A 209 22.40 2.89 -18.11
C ASP A 209 21.39 1.93 -17.49
N GLY A 210 20.39 1.57 -18.29
CA GLY A 210 19.31 0.66 -17.94
C GLY A 210 19.09 -0.41 -19.01
N SER A 211 18.33 -1.43 -18.65
CA SER A 211 17.89 -2.44 -19.60
C SER A 211 16.49 -2.97 -19.28
N HIS A 212 15.76 -3.33 -20.31
CA HIS A 212 14.48 -4.02 -20.19
C HIS A 212 14.59 -5.42 -20.80
N LEU A 213 14.34 -6.45 -20.00
CA LEU A 213 14.24 -7.82 -20.46
C LEU A 213 12.80 -8.10 -20.90
N GLN A 214 12.59 -8.13 -22.21
CA GLN A 214 11.31 -8.47 -22.81
C GLN A 214 11.08 -9.98 -22.80
N GLU A 215 10.02 -10.42 -22.14
CA GLU A 215 9.61 -11.83 -22.08
C GLU A 215 8.59 -12.19 -23.17
N PRO A 216 8.58 -13.43 -23.67
CA PRO A 216 7.60 -13.88 -24.64
C PRO A 216 6.19 -13.93 -24.05
N ILE A 217 5.20 -13.51 -24.83
CA ILE A 217 3.78 -13.51 -24.42
C ILE A 217 3.25 -14.94 -24.30
N ILE A 218 3.57 -15.81 -25.26
CA ILE A 218 3.09 -17.19 -25.29
C ILE A 218 4.10 -18.10 -24.58
N PRO A 219 3.71 -18.80 -23.51
CA PRO A 219 4.57 -19.78 -22.87
C PRO A 219 4.92 -20.92 -23.84
N PRO A 220 6.14 -21.48 -23.78
CA PRO A 220 6.56 -22.54 -24.69
C PRO A 220 5.73 -23.83 -24.56
N TRP A 221 5.09 -24.05 -23.40
CA TRP A 221 4.24 -25.22 -23.15
C TRP A 221 2.84 -25.13 -23.75
N LEU A 222 2.36 -23.92 -24.09
CA LEU A 222 0.97 -23.72 -24.52
C LEU A 222 0.66 -24.52 -25.79
N GLY A 223 1.59 -24.59 -26.74
CA GLY A 223 1.42 -25.39 -27.96
C GLY A 223 1.25 -26.88 -27.67
N LYS A 224 2.04 -27.43 -26.74
CA LYS A 224 1.93 -28.84 -26.32
C LYS A 224 0.62 -29.11 -25.59
N ALA A 225 0.19 -28.20 -24.72
CA ALA A 225 -1.09 -28.32 -24.01
C ALA A 225 -2.30 -28.26 -24.97
N LEU A 226 -2.27 -27.39 -25.98
CA LEU A 226 -3.33 -27.30 -26.98
C LEU A 226 -3.43 -28.58 -27.82
N LEU A 227 -2.28 -29.17 -28.20
CA LEU A 227 -2.24 -30.47 -28.87
C LEU A 227 -2.76 -31.60 -27.98
N ALA A 228 -2.40 -31.63 -26.70
CA ALA A 228 -2.91 -32.61 -25.75
C ALA A 228 -4.43 -32.48 -25.55
N LEU A 229 -4.95 -31.25 -25.47
CA LEU A 229 -6.38 -30.98 -25.39
C LEU A 229 -7.12 -31.45 -26.64
N LEU A 230 -6.59 -31.19 -27.84
CA LEU A 230 -7.16 -31.68 -29.10
C LEU A 230 -7.18 -33.21 -29.16
N ALA A 231 -6.11 -33.87 -28.73
CA ALA A 231 -6.04 -35.33 -28.66
C ALA A 231 -7.08 -35.89 -27.67
N LEU A 232 -7.25 -35.26 -26.51
CA LEU A 232 -8.26 -35.63 -25.52
C LEU A 232 -9.69 -35.49 -26.09
N LEU A 233 -9.98 -34.38 -26.76
CA LEU A 233 -11.30 -34.15 -27.40
C LEU A 233 -11.56 -35.18 -28.51
N ALA A 234 -10.56 -35.51 -29.31
CA ALA A 234 -10.67 -36.55 -30.33
C ALA A 234 -10.92 -37.94 -29.70
N ALA A 235 -10.24 -38.27 -28.60
CA ALA A 235 -10.45 -39.50 -27.86
C ALA A 235 -11.86 -39.57 -27.25
N LEU A 236 -12.35 -38.48 -26.64
CA LEU A 236 -13.71 -38.40 -26.11
C LEU A 236 -14.77 -38.54 -27.22
N ALA A 237 -14.55 -37.94 -28.39
CA ALA A 237 -15.42 -38.11 -29.55
C ALA A 237 -15.42 -39.57 -30.03
N ALA A 238 -14.25 -40.21 -30.14
CA ALA A 238 -14.14 -41.62 -30.51
C ALA A 238 -14.85 -42.54 -29.52
N ILE A 239 -14.73 -42.29 -28.21
CA ILE A 239 -15.43 -43.04 -27.15
C ILE A 239 -16.95 -42.83 -27.28
N TRP A 240 -17.40 -41.60 -27.47
CA TRP A 240 -18.82 -41.27 -27.64
C TRP A 240 -19.44 -41.97 -28.85
N PHE A 241 -18.82 -41.86 -30.03
CA PHE A 241 -19.34 -42.43 -31.27
C PHE A 241 -19.13 -43.95 -31.38
N GLY A 242 -18.05 -44.49 -30.80
CA GLY A 242 -17.71 -45.91 -30.86
C GLY A 242 -18.39 -46.78 -29.80
N LEU A 243 -18.46 -46.33 -28.54
CA LEU A 243 -18.96 -47.15 -27.43
C LEU A 243 -20.32 -46.69 -26.87
N LEU A 244 -20.54 -45.39 -26.66
CA LEU A 244 -21.74 -44.91 -25.95
C LEU A 244 -22.96 -44.74 -26.87
N LYS A 245 -22.80 -44.19 -28.07
CA LYS A 245 -23.92 -44.02 -29.01
C LYS A 245 -24.62 -45.35 -29.38
N PRO A 246 -23.91 -46.46 -29.73
CA PRO A 246 -24.58 -47.71 -30.08
C PRO A 246 -25.26 -48.38 -28.87
N THR A 247 -24.70 -48.28 -27.67
CA THR A 247 -25.29 -48.86 -26.45
C THR A 247 -26.54 -48.09 -26.02
N VAL A 248 -26.55 -46.76 -26.11
CA VAL A 248 -27.75 -45.94 -25.88
C VAL A 248 -28.84 -46.23 -26.90
N GLN A 249 -28.49 -46.47 -28.17
CA GLN A 249 -29.47 -46.88 -29.20
C GLN A 249 -30.02 -48.29 -28.96
N ALA A 250 -29.19 -49.23 -28.50
CA ALA A 250 -29.63 -50.58 -28.12
C ALA A 250 -30.58 -50.55 -26.93
N ALA A 251 -30.22 -49.82 -25.85
CA ALA A 251 -31.07 -49.66 -24.67
C ALA A 251 -32.40 -48.94 -25.00
N ALA A 252 -32.38 -47.95 -25.89
CA ALA A 252 -33.59 -47.28 -26.36
C ALA A 252 -34.49 -48.20 -27.22
N ARG A 253 -33.90 -49.09 -28.04
CA ARG A 253 -34.65 -50.11 -28.80
C ARG A 253 -35.23 -51.18 -27.88
N GLU A 254 -34.48 -51.65 -26.90
CA GLU A 254 -34.97 -52.60 -25.89
C GLU A 254 -36.11 -52.01 -25.06
N ALA A 255 -36.00 -50.75 -24.63
CA ALA A 255 -37.07 -50.05 -23.95
C ALA A 255 -38.32 -49.88 -24.85
N ALA A 256 -38.14 -49.57 -26.13
CA ALA A 256 -39.26 -49.46 -27.09
C ALA A 256 -39.97 -50.82 -27.31
N VAL A 257 -39.24 -51.93 -27.36
CA VAL A 257 -39.81 -53.29 -27.45
C VAL A 257 -40.57 -53.66 -26.18
N GLN A 258 -40.06 -53.29 -24.99
CA GLN A 258 -40.76 -53.54 -23.72
C GLN A 258 -42.07 -52.74 -23.58
N VAL A 259 -42.13 -51.52 -24.12
CA VAL A 259 -43.39 -50.75 -24.15
C VAL A 259 -44.38 -51.31 -25.17
N ALA A 260 -43.90 -51.87 -26.30
CA ALA A 260 -44.75 -52.49 -27.32
C ALA A 260 -45.38 -53.84 -26.88
N GLN A 261 -44.76 -54.58 -25.96
CA GLN A 261 -45.28 -55.84 -25.42
C GLN A 261 -46.14 -55.68 -24.15
N ALA A 262 -46.14 -54.49 -23.54
CA ALA A 262 -46.95 -54.16 -22.36
C ALA A 262 -48.48 -54.32 -22.52
N PRO A 263 -49.12 -54.11 -23.69
CA PRO A 263 -50.56 -54.39 -23.84
C PRO A 263 -50.90 -55.88 -23.96
N ALA A 264 -50.00 -56.72 -24.50
CA ALA A 264 -50.25 -58.16 -24.66
C ALA A 264 -50.21 -58.92 -23.32
N LEU A 265 -49.27 -58.57 -22.42
CA LEU A 265 -49.17 -59.14 -21.08
C LEU A 265 -50.33 -58.70 -20.16
N LYS A 266 -50.85 -57.48 -20.34
CA LYS A 266 -52.04 -57.00 -19.60
C LYS A 266 -53.33 -57.68 -20.08
N ALA A 267 -53.46 -57.97 -21.37
CA ALA A 267 -54.61 -58.70 -21.92
C ALA A 267 -54.67 -60.15 -21.39
N GLN A 268 -53.52 -60.84 -21.27
CA GLN A 268 -53.45 -62.18 -20.70
C GLN A 268 -53.71 -62.20 -19.18
N ALA A 269 -53.23 -61.19 -18.44
CA ALA A 269 -53.50 -61.05 -17.01
C ALA A 269 -54.96 -60.68 -16.69
N GLN A 270 -55.68 -60.02 -17.61
CA GLN A 270 -57.12 -59.75 -17.48
C GLN A 270 -57.97 -60.99 -17.80
N ALA A 271 -57.56 -61.83 -18.76
CA ALA A 271 -58.23 -63.10 -19.04
C ALA A 271 -58.12 -64.11 -17.88
N ALA A 272 -56.95 -64.18 -17.22
CA ALA A 272 -56.75 -65.03 -16.05
C ALA A 272 -57.57 -64.60 -14.81
N LYS A 273 -57.79 -63.27 -14.64
CA LYS A 273 -58.63 -62.71 -13.56
C LYS A 273 -60.13 -62.93 -13.80
N ALA A 274 -60.58 -62.96 -15.05
CA ALA A 274 -61.98 -63.24 -15.40
C ALA A 274 -62.40 -64.68 -15.03
N GLN A 275 -61.49 -65.66 -15.14
CA GLN A 275 -61.76 -67.03 -14.72
C GLN A 275 -61.75 -67.21 -13.18
N THR A 276 -60.92 -66.46 -12.45
CA THR A 276 -60.90 -66.53 -10.98
C THR A 276 -62.05 -65.77 -10.31
N GLN A 277 -62.68 -64.80 -11.00
CA GLN A 277 -63.86 -64.09 -10.50
C GLN A 277 -65.17 -64.84 -10.73
N ALA A 278 -65.25 -65.74 -11.72
CA ALA A 278 -66.39 -66.64 -11.90
C ALA A 278 -66.48 -67.71 -10.80
N ALA A 279 -65.34 -68.15 -10.24
CA ALA A 279 -65.29 -69.13 -9.14
C ALA A 279 -65.59 -68.54 -7.75
N LYS A 280 -65.53 -67.21 -7.58
CA LYS A 280 -65.80 -66.51 -6.31
C LYS A 280 -67.23 -65.96 -6.19
N ALA A 281 -68.06 -66.16 -7.21
CA ALA A 281 -69.46 -65.72 -7.24
C ALA A 281 -70.45 -66.71 -6.59
N SER A 282 -70.01 -67.90 -6.17
CA SER A 282 -70.86 -68.90 -5.48
C SER A 282 -70.71 -68.92 -3.95
N GLU A 283 -69.75 -68.19 -3.37
CA GLU A 283 -69.48 -68.20 -1.91
C GLU A 283 -69.79 -66.88 -1.20
N ALA A 284 -70.27 -65.85 -1.90
CA ALA A 284 -70.54 -64.53 -1.32
C ALA A 284 -72.03 -64.12 -1.40
N ALA A 285 -72.93 -65.10 -1.26
CA ALA A 285 -74.37 -64.90 -0.96
C ALA A 285 -74.66 -64.93 0.55
N GLN A 286 -73.64 -64.96 1.41
CA GLN A 286 -73.79 -64.81 2.84
C GLN A 286 -72.91 -63.66 3.33
N THR A 287 -73.53 -62.74 4.06
CA THR A 287 -72.91 -61.64 4.81
C THR A 287 -72.50 -60.40 4.00
N ALA A 288 -73.50 -59.81 3.36
CA ALA A 288 -73.62 -58.36 3.29
C ALA A 288 -74.12 -57.84 4.65
N GLN A 289 -73.24 -57.24 5.47
CA GLN A 289 -73.59 -56.23 6.48
C GLN A 289 -72.35 -55.69 7.19
N ALA A 290 -71.71 -54.69 6.58
CA ALA A 290 -71.10 -53.54 7.26
C ALA A 290 -70.58 -52.56 6.20
N ALA A 291 -71.51 -51.75 5.68
CA ALA A 291 -71.29 -50.38 5.24
C ALA A 291 -70.36 -49.66 6.24
N GLN A 292 -69.47 -48.72 5.93
CA GLN A 292 -69.54 -47.47 5.16
C GLN A 292 -68.18 -46.83 5.50
N THR A 293 -67.31 -46.38 4.59
CA THR A 293 -67.31 -45.03 3.98
C THR A 293 -66.09 -45.00 3.02
N ALA A 294 -66.31 -44.94 1.71
CA ALA A 294 -66.13 -43.74 0.85
C ALA A 294 -64.70 -43.14 0.94
N ALA A 295 -63.83 -43.36 -0.06
CA ALA A 295 -63.69 -42.59 -1.31
C ALA A 295 -62.51 -41.57 -1.17
N ALA A 296 -61.60 -41.33 -2.10
CA ALA A 296 -61.48 -41.67 -3.52
C ALA A 296 -60.02 -41.47 -3.99
N ALA A 297 -59.64 -42.26 -5.01
CA ALA A 297 -58.90 -41.89 -6.22
C ALA A 297 -57.47 -41.29 -6.16
N THR A 298 -56.56 -41.49 -7.12
CA THR A 298 -56.25 -42.48 -8.18
C THR A 298 -55.03 -41.89 -8.91
N ALA A 299 -54.09 -42.75 -9.32
CA ALA A 299 -53.14 -42.64 -10.45
C ALA A 299 -52.28 -41.36 -10.61
N LYS A 300 -50.94 -41.43 -10.49
CA LYS A 300 -49.93 -41.99 -11.42
C LYS A 300 -49.30 -40.93 -12.35
N LYS A 301 -47.98 -40.82 -12.18
CA LYS A 301 -46.89 -40.77 -13.18
C LYS A 301 -46.72 -39.55 -14.11
N ALA A 302 -45.52 -38.99 -13.92
CA ALA A 302 -44.43 -38.82 -14.88
C ALA A 302 -44.43 -37.61 -15.83
N ASP A 303 -43.35 -36.83 -15.65
CA ASP A 303 -42.54 -36.13 -16.65
C ASP A 303 -43.25 -35.29 -17.72
N THR A 304 -42.97 -34.00 -17.73
CA THR A 304 -41.93 -33.49 -18.63
C THR A 304 -41.59 -32.03 -18.36
N THR A 305 -40.29 -31.80 -18.36
CA THR A 305 -39.58 -30.53 -18.33
C THR A 305 -40.04 -29.59 -19.45
N LYS A 306 -40.83 -28.56 -19.13
CA LYS A 306 -40.99 -27.37 -19.98
C LYS A 306 -41.45 -26.11 -19.22
N ALA A 307 -40.93 -25.90 -18.00
CA ALA A 307 -41.21 -24.69 -17.20
C ALA A 307 -39.95 -24.08 -16.55
N ALA A 308 -38.75 -24.40 -17.06
CA ALA A 308 -37.48 -23.93 -16.49
C ALA A 308 -36.94 -22.63 -17.14
N ILE A 309 -37.60 -22.08 -18.16
CA ILE A 309 -37.07 -20.91 -18.89
C ILE A 309 -37.89 -19.62 -18.64
N ALA A 310 -39.14 -19.72 -18.12
CA ALA A 310 -39.98 -18.54 -17.82
C ALA A 310 -39.79 -17.97 -16.41
N LYS A 311 -39.02 -18.63 -15.52
CA LYS A 311 -38.75 -18.17 -14.14
C LYS A 311 -37.44 -17.36 -14.02
N LEU A 312 -36.70 -17.18 -15.11
CA LEU A 312 -35.42 -16.45 -15.11
C LEU A 312 -35.54 -14.94 -15.43
N VAL A 313 -36.74 -14.43 -15.75
CA VAL A 313 -36.94 -13.01 -16.14
C VAL A 313 -37.95 -12.27 -15.25
N SER A 314 -38.36 -12.87 -14.13
CA SER A 314 -39.22 -12.23 -13.11
C SER A 314 -38.72 -12.48 -11.69
N GLY A 315 -37.39 -12.54 -11.52
CA GLY A 315 -36.77 -12.47 -10.21
C GLY A 315 -36.87 -11.04 -9.65
N PRO A 316 -37.13 -10.87 -8.34
CA PRO A 316 -37.07 -9.54 -7.72
C PRO A 316 -35.69 -8.94 -7.98
N LEU A 317 -35.66 -7.65 -8.37
CA LEU A 317 -34.42 -6.88 -8.53
C LEU A 317 -33.48 -7.18 -7.35
N PRO A 318 -32.15 -7.31 -7.60
CA PRO A 318 -31.20 -7.48 -6.52
C PRO A 318 -31.42 -6.39 -5.47
N PRO A 319 -31.36 -6.71 -4.16
CA PRO A 319 -31.55 -5.70 -3.13
C PRO A 319 -30.58 -4.56 -3.38
N VAL A 320 -31.08 -3.32 -3.33
CA VAL A 320 -30.22 -2.12 -3.39
C VAL A 320 -29.23 -2.25 -2.24
N VAL A 321 -27.98 -2.54 -2.59
CA VAL A 321 -26.87 -2.62 -1.64
C VAL A 321 -26.38 -1.20 -1.44
N VAL A 322 -26.76 -0.60 -0.32
CA VAL A 322 -26.18 0.69 0.08
C VAL A 322 -24.80 0.41 0.64
N THR A 323 -23.78 0.95 -0.04
CA THR A 323 -22.40 0.90 0.41
C THR A 323 -22.06 2.21 1.09
N ALA A 324 -21.52 2.16 2.30
CA ALA A 324 -21.06 3.32 3.05
C ALA A 324 -19.63 3.08 3.56
N PRO A 325 -18.83 4.13 3.80
CA PRO A 325 -17.57 3.96 4.52
C PRO A 325 -17.84 3.47 5.94
N PHE A 326 -16.92 2.66 6.47
CA PHE A 326 -16.93 2.17 7.84
C PHE A 326 -15.52 2.19 8.41
N SER A 327 -15.42 2.55 9.70
CA SER A 327 -14.22 2.34 10.50
C SER A 327 -14.61 2.01 11.94
N SER A 328 -13.75 1.27 12.62
CA SER A 328 -13.88 0.98 14.04
C SER A 328 -12.50 0.85 14.68
N ARG A 329 -12.43 1.09 15.99
CA ARG A 329 -11.20 1.01 16.77
C ARG A 329 -11.37 0.01 17.89
N LEU A 330 -10.43 -0.93 17.98
CA LEU A 330 -10.26 -1.83 19.12
C LEU A 330 -9.07 -1.35 19.96
N THR A 331 -9.17 -1.50 21.27
CA THR A 331 -8.09 -1.17 22.21
C THR A 331 -7.98 -2.29 23.22
N VAL A 332 -6.75 -2.71 23.51
CA VAL A 332 -6.44 -3.79 24.45
C VAL A 332 -5.46 -3.27 25.48
N SER A 333 -5.77 -3.53 26.75
CA SER A 333 -4.86 -3.33 27.87
C SER A 333 -4.54 -4.66 28.54
N ALA A 334 -3.26 -4.96 28.70
CA ALA A 334 -2.76 -6.22 29.26
C ALA A 334 -1.60 -5.96 30.22
N ALA A 335 -1.61 -6.57 31.40
CA ALA A 335 -0.44 -6.55 32.29
C ALA A 335 0.70 -7.39 31.70
N ALA A 336 1.94 -7.13 32.13
CA ALA A 336 3.10 -7.94 31.72
C ALA A 336 2.87 -9.44 32.02
N GLY A 337 3.18 -10.28 31.04
CA GLY A 337 2.95 -11.72 31.07
C GLY A 337 1.51 -12.16 30.74
N GLN A 338 0.58 -11.23 30.47
CA GLN A 338 -0.80 -11.57 30.11
C GLN A 338 -1.07 -11.45 28.61
N THR A 339 -1.96 -12.33 28.14
CA THR A 339 -2.60 -12.20 26.82
C THR A 339 -4.04 -11.75 26.98
N ARG A 340 -4.41 -10.64 26.32
CA ARG A 340 -5.78 -10.10 26.29
C ARG A 340 -6.21 -9.87 24.86
N SER A 341 -7.51 -9.84 24.63
CA SER A 341 -8.07 -9.54 23.31
C SER A 341 -9.28 -8.62 23.40
N ALA A 342 -9.49 -7.86 22.34
CA ALA A 342 -10.69 -7.08 22.08
C ALA A 342 -11.33 -7.60 20.78
N THR A 343 -12.66 -7.64 20.74
CA THR A 343 -13.40 -8.22 19.61
C THR A 343 -14.48 -7.26 19.13
N PHE A 344 -14.52 -7.03 17.82
CA PHE A 344 -15.65 -6.43 17.14
C PHE A 344 -16.45 -7.52 16.42
N THR A 345 -17.77 -7.58 16.65
CA THR A 345 -18.65 -8.52 15.94
C THR A 345 -19.45 -7.76 14.90
N VAL A 346 -19.38 -8.21 13.64
CA VAL A 346 -20.12 -7.59 12.53
C VAL A 346 -21.63 -7.69 12.80
N PRO A 347 -22.38 -6.57 12.82
CA PRO A 347 -23.81 -6.59 13.07
C PRO A 347 -24.60 -7.44 12.06
N LYS A 348 -25.78 -7.92 12.47
CA LYS A 348 -26.70 -8.63 11.56
C LYS A 348 -27.00 -7.79 10.32
N ASN A 349 -27.17 -8.45 9.17
CA ASN A 349 -27.44 -7.83 7.87
C ASN A 349 -26.36 -6.87 7.33
N ARG A 350 -25.14 -6.90 7.90
CA ARG A 350 -23.98 -6.16 7.40
C ARG A 350 -22.91 -7.10 6.87
N THR A 351 -22.22 -6.65 5.82
CA THR A 351 -20.96 -7.23 5.36
C THR A 351 -19.95 -6.11 5.24
N ILE A 352 -18.77 -6.29 5.82
CA ILE A 352 -17.68 -5.30 5.83
C ILE A 352 -16.54 -5.87 4.98
N ASN A 353 -16.10 -5.09 4.00
CA ASN A 353 -14.89 -5.38 3.24
C ASN A 353 -13.74 -4.64 3.93
N VAL A 354 -12.97 -5.34 4.77
CA VAL A 354 -11.88 -4.72 5.51
C VAL A 354 -10.67 -4.59 4.58
N THR A 355 -10.28 -3.35 4.31
CA THR A 355 -9.18 -2.98 3.41
C THR A 355 -8.00 -2.39 4.16
N ASP A 356 -8.25 -1.76 5.31
CA ASP A 356 -7.27 -0.94 6.01
C ASP A 356 -7.15 -1.36 7.46
N PHE A 357 -5.92 -1.46 7.95
CA PHE A 357 -5.60 -1.62 9.37
C PHE A 357 -4.53 -0.60 9.76
N VAL A 358 -4.70 0.06 10.90
CA VAL A 358 -3.69 0.91 11.54
C VAL A 358 -3.46 0.36 12.94
N LEU A 359 -2.25 -0.12 13.18
CA LEU A 359 -1.81 -0.68 14.45
C LEU A 359 -1.03 0.38 15.22
N GLU A 360 -1.29 0.48 16.53
CA GLU A 360 -0.70 1.50 17.40
C GLU A 360 -0.17 0.86 18.70
N ASN A 361 1.12 1.06 18.93
CA ASN A 361 1.89 0.79 20.13
C ASN A 361 2.58 2.10 20.61
N PRO A 362 1.81 3.10 21.09
CA PRO A 362 2.36 4.41 21.44
C PRO A 362 3.28 4.39 22.67
N GLN A 363 3.16 3.36 23.53
CA GLN A 363 3.95 3.23 24.75
C GLN A 363 5.33 2.62 24.50
N GLY A 364 5.52 1.96 23.35
CA GLY A 364 6.71 1.15 23.09
C GLY A 364 6.72 -0.13 23.90
N ASP A 365 5.55 -0.76 24.06
CA ASP A 365 5.41 -2.07 24.67
C ASP A 365 6.18 -3.14 23.87
N GLU A 366 6.54 -4.24 24.53
CA GLU A 366 7.13 -5.42 23.87
C GLU A 366 6.23 -6.64 24.01
N GLY A 367 6.24 -7.51 23.01
CA GLY A 367 5.38 -8.69 22.97
C GLY A 367 4.88 -8.97 21.56
N LEU A 368 3.70 -9.59 21.47
CA LEU A 368 3.11 -9.99 20.18
C LEU A 368 1.71 -9.40 20.02
N LEU A 369 1.47 -8.76 18.88
CA LEU A 369 0.16 -8.33 18.42
C LEU A 369 -0.30 -9.28 17.30
N THR A 370 -1.49 -9.84 17.47
CA THR A 370 -2.14 -10.69 16.46
C THR A 370 -3.50 -10.10 16.09
N VAL A 371 -3.74 -9.91 14.79
CA VAL A 371 -5.04 -9.56 14.22
C VAL A 371 -5.63 -10.79 13.57
N SER A 372 -6.85 -11.15 13.93
CA SER A 372 -7.58 -12.25 13.29
C SER A 372 -8.99 -11.87 12.90
N ILE A 373 -9.49 -12.52 11.85
CA ILE A 373 -10.91 -12.49 11.46
C ILE A 373 -11.44 -13.92 11.62
N ASP A 374 -12.38 -14.09 12.54
CA ASP A 374 -12.79 -15.37 13.11
C ASP A 374 -11.58 -16.20 13.58
N LYS A 375 -11.22 -17.26 12.86
CA LYS A 375 -10.09 -18.15 13.16
C LYS A 375 -8.87 -17.90 12.28
N SER A 376 -8.97 -17.02 11.28
CA SER A 376 -7.89 -16.75 10.34
C SER A 376 -7.03 -15.60 10.85
N ILE A 377 -5.75 -15.87 11.11
CA ILE A 377 -4.76 -14.84 11.44
C ILE A 377 -4.47 -14.04 10.18
N ILE A 378 -4.65 -12.72 10.25
CA ILE A 378 -4.44 -11.79 9.15
C ILE A 378 -3.06 -11.15 9.24
N LEU A 379 -2.70 -10.71 10.45
CA LEU A 379 -1.42 -10.07 10.75
C LEU A 379 -0.90 -10.57 12.09
N GLU A 380 0.41 -10.70 12.17
CA GLU A 380 1.14 -10.94 13.40
C GLU A 380 2.39 -10.05 13.39
N GLN A 381 2.60 -9.28 14.45
CA GLN A 381 3.69 -8.30 14.55
C GLN A 381 4.25 -8.30 15.96
N ALA A 382 5.59 -8.28 16.07
CA ALA A 382 6.24 -8.02 17.34
C ALA A 382 6.04 -6.55 17.73
N LEU A 383 5.59 -6.29 18.95
CA LEU A 383 5.27 -4.93 19.41
C LEU A 383 6.50 -4.02 19.42
N GLU A 384 7.68 -4.58 19.69
CA GLU A 384 8.96 -3.88 19.66
C GLU A 384 9.36 -3.34 18.27
N SER A 385 8.79 -3.89 17.19
CA SER A 385 9.14 -3.52 15.81
C SER A 385 8.44 -2.27 15.31
N PHE A 386 7.41 -1.77 16.00
CA PHE A 386 6.67 -0.59 15.55
C PHE A 386 6.17 0.29 16.70
N ARG A 387 5.77 1.51 16.34
CA ARG A 387 4.98 2.42 17.19
C ARG A 387 3.63 2.70 16.56
N THR A 388 3.63 2.96 15.26
CA THR A 388 2.43 3.03 14.43
C THR A 388 2.74 2.39 13.09
N THR A 389 1.84 1.56 12.57
CA THR A 389 1.98 0.96 11.23
C THR A 389 0.62 0.81 10.59
N ASP A 390 0.52 1.26 9.34
CA ASP A 390 -0.65 1.12 8.49
C ASP A 390 -0.45 -0.01 7.46
N TYR A 391 -1.54 -0.72 7.17
CA TYR A 391 -1.61 -1.75 6.14
C TYR A 391 -2.82 -1.48 5.24
N HIS A 392 -2.56 -1.40 3.94
CA HIS A 392 -3.57 -1.19 2.90
C HIS A 392 -3.62 -2.39 1.97
N PHE A 393 -4.75 -3.11 1.97
CA PHE A 393 -4.94 -4.33 1.19
C PHE A 393 -5.79 -4.06 -0.06
N ILE A 394 -5.24 -4.40 -1.24
CA ILE A 394 -5.97 -4.30 -2.52
C ILE A 394 -7.14 -5.31 -2.57
N SER A 395 -6.93 -6.51 -2.04
CA SER A 395 -7.97 -7.53 -1.91
C SER A 395 -8.58 -7.46 -0.51
N PRO A 396 -9.87 -7.11 -0.37
CA PRO A 396 -10.47 -6.92 0.94
C PRO A 396 -10.66 -8.26 1.66
N PHE A 397 -10.46 -8.25 2.97
CA PHE A 397 -10.91 -9.34 3.83
C PHE A 397 -12.40 -9.18 4.10
N VAL A 398 -13.21 -10.11 3.58
CA VAL A 398 -14.67 -10.03 3.67
C VAL A 398 -15.14 -10.57 5.03
N ALA A 399 -15.62 -9.69 5.90
CA ALA A 399 -16.24 -10.03 7.17
C ALA A 399 -17.77 -9.97 7.04
N ASN A 400 -18.41 -11.15 7.03
CA ASN A 400 -19.86 -11.26 6.94
C ASN A 400 -20.52 -11.01 8.30
N GLN A 401 -21.85 -10.96 8.33
CA GLN A 401 -22.59 -10.85 9.60
C GLN A 401 -22.13 -11.89 10.63
N ASN A 402 -22.01 -11.46 11.89
CA ASN A 402 -21.53 -12.23 13.04
C ASN A 402 -20.06 -12.69 12.97
N THR A 403 -19.31 -12.35 11.91
CA THR A 403 -17.85 -12.53 11.89
C THR A 403 -17.22 -11.66 12.97
N LYS A 404 -16.18 -12.18 13.62
CA LYS A 404 -15.44 -11.50 14.70
C LYS A 404 -14.11 -10.99 14.17
N VAL A 405 -13.88 -9.68 14.26
CA VAL A 405 -12.56 -9.07 14.07
C VAL A 405 -11.93 -8.95 15.45
N ILE A 406 -10.78 -9.57 15.66
CA ILE A 406 -10.16 -9.73 16.98
C ILE A 406 -8.76 -9.13 16.95
N LEU A 407 -8.48 -8.25 17.91
CA LEU A 407 -7.13 -7.80 18.24
C LEU A 407 -6.69 -8.54 19.50
N THR A 408 -5.57 -9.25 19.44
CA THR A 408 -4.97 -9.95 20.58
C THR A 408 -3.59 -9.40 20.87
N ILE A 409 -3.29 -9.15 22.14
CA ILE A 409 -2.00 -8.66 22.63
C ILE A 409 -1.49 -9.63 23.68
N ALA A 410 -0.33 -10.22 23.42
CA ALA A 410 0.48 -10.93 24.41
C ALA A 410 1.57 -9.98 24.92
N CYS A 411 1.34 -9.36 26.08
CA CYS A 411 2.23 -8.36 26.65
C CYS A 411 3.41 -9.04 27.35
N ARG A 412 4.64 -8.77 26.91
CA ARG A 412 5.87 -9.26 27.57
C ARG A 412 6.44 -8.20 28.50
N LEU A 413 6.62 -6.98 28.00
CA LEU A 413 7.14 -5.84 28.75
C LEU A 413 6.29 -4.59 28.49
N VAL A 414 5.96 -3.85 29.55
CA VAL A 414 5.23 -2.58 29.44
C VAL A 414 6.21 -1.47 29.07
N GLY A 415 5.88 -0.70 28.03
CA GLY A 415 6.70 0.41 27.59
C GLY A 415 6.69 1.60 28.56
N ALA A 416 7.81 2.30 28.64
CA ALA A 416 7.99 3.47 29.51
C ALA A 416 8.41 4.71 28.69
N PRO A 417 7.45 5.45 28.10
CA PRO A 417 7.75 6.66 27.34
C PRO A 417 8.44 7.73 28.20
N PRO A 418 9.50 8.39 27.71
CA PRO A 418 10.16 9.46 28.44
C PRO A 418 9.17 10.59 28.79
N GLY A 419 9.18 11.02 30.05
CA GLY A 419 8.35 12.13 30.52
C GLY A 419 6.89 11.79 30.85
N LEU A 420 6.41 10.57 30.60
CA LEU A 420 5.05 10.16 30.95
C LEU A 420 4.96 9.81 32.45
N LYS A 421 4.17 10.58 33.20
CA LYS A 421 3.87 10.33 34.62
C LYS A 421 2.35 10.24 34.84
N PRO A 422 1.84 9.21 35.54
CA PRO A 422 2.57 8.07 36.09
C PRO A 422 3.09 7.13 34.99
N VAL A 423 4.16 6.38 35.31
CA VAL A 423 4.71 5.36 34.40
C VAL A 423 3.63 4.29 34.17
N PRO A 424 3.35 3.90 32.92
CA PRO A 424 2.36 2.87 32.61
C PRO A 424 2.65 1.53 33.32
N THR A 425 1.58 0.84 33.72
CA THR A 425 1.65 -0.47 34.39
C THR A 425 1.08 -1.62 33.56
N THR A 426 0.53 -1.32 32.37
CA THR A 426 -0.03 -2.30 31.43
C THR A 426 0.34 -1.90 30.01
N CYS A 427 0.60 -2.88 29.14
CA CYS A 427 0.66 -2.64 27.71
C CYS A 427 -0.69 -2.09 27.24
N ARG A 428 -0.68 -1.07 26.37
CA ARG A 428 -1.89 -0.47 25.79
C ARG A 428 -1.70 -0.27 24.30
N ASN A 429 -2.38 -1.13 23.53
CA ASN A 429 -2.28 -1.15 22.08
C ASN A 429 -3.66 -0.98 21.46
N ALA A 430 -3.69 -0.43 20.25
CA ALA A 430 -4.93 -0.22 19.52
C ALA A 430 -4.79 -0.67 18.07
N MET A 431 -5.94 -1.03 17.49
CA MET A 431 -6.09 -1.29 16.07
C MET A 431 -7.30 -0.52 15.58
N THR A 432 -7.09 0.36 14.61
CA THR A 432 -8.18 0.93 13.81
C THR A 432 -8.29 0.12 12.53
N PHE A 433 -9.48 -0.28 12.13
CA PHE A 433 -9.70 -0.98 10.86
C PHE A 433 -10.90 -0.40 10.13
N GLY A 434 -10.86 -0.44 8.80
CA GLY A 434 -11.87 0.21 7.97
C GLY A 434 -12.00 -0.36 6.56
N GLY A 435 -13.01 0.13 5.87
CA GLY A 435 -13.33 -0.20 4.49
C GLY A 435 -14.82 -0.06 4.18
N PRO A 436 -15.26 -0.37 2.95
CA PRO A 436 -16.67 -0.27 2.59
C PRO A 436 -17.52 -1.29 3.33
N GLN A 437 -18.60 -0.83 3.98
CA GLN A 437 -19.65 -1.67 4.54
C GLN A 437 -20.87 -1.67 3.61
N SER A 438 -21.50 -2.83 3.49
CA SER A 438 -22.75 -3.01 2.77
C SER A 438 -23.86 -3.46 3.73
N THR A 439 -25.02 -2.83 3.62
CA THR A 439 -26.24 -3.24 4.35
C THR A 439 -27.23 -3.88 3.39
N LYS A 440 -27.69 -5.10 3.69
CA LYS A 440 -28.82 -5.68 2.97
C LYS A 440 -30.11 -4.99 3.44
N THR A 441 -30.69 -4.16 2.59
CA THR A 441 -32.01 -3.56 2.84
C THR A 441 -33.06 -4.67 2.95
N PRO A 442 -33.89 -4.72 4.01
CA PRO A 442 -35.00 -5.67 4.07
C PRO A 442 -35.93 -5.44 2.87
N LYS A 443 -36.38 -6.53 2.23
CA LYS A 443 -37.43 -6.46 1.19
C LYS A 443 -38.62 -5.69 1.77
N ALA A 444 -39.02 -4.61 1.08
CA ALA A 444 -40.25 -3.91 1.41
C ALA A 444 -41.40 -4.93 1.48
N ALA A 445 -42.12 -4.96 2.59
CA ALA A 445 -43.32 -5.78 2.72
C ALA A 445 -44.34 -5.27 1.70
N THR A 446 -44.50 -6.03 0.61
CA THR A 446 -45.62 -5.89 -0.29
C THR A 446 -46.90 -6.08 0.51
N LYS A 447 -47.60 -4.98 0.83
CA LYS A 447 -49.01 -5.04 1.22
C LYS A 447 -49.75 -5.72 0.08
N LYS A 448 -50.27 -6.92 0.34
CA LYS A 448 -51.18 -7.62 -0.56
C LYS A 448 -52.52 -6.82 -0.56
N PRO A 449 -53.16 -6.62 -1.73
CA PRO A 449 -54.36 -5.78 -1.86
C PRO A 449 -55.52 -6.23 -0.99
#